data_AF-A0A2N0M8D4-F1
#
_entry.id   AF-A0A2N0M8D4-F1
#
_cell.length_a   1.000
_cell.length_b   1.000
_cell.length_c   1.000
_cell.angle_alpha   90.00
_cell.angle_beta   90.00
_cell.angle_gamma   90.00
#
_symmetry.space_group_name_H-M   'P 1'
#
loop_
_entity.id
_entity.type
_entity.pdbx_description
1 polymer ?
#
loop_
_entity_poly.entity_id
_entity_poly.type
_entity_poly.pdbx_seq_one_letter_code
_entity_poly.pdbx_strand_id
1 'polypeptide(L)'
;MEGNFIQVNQEMGAMLGRSQEELVGRHWSEFATQSAVIAWEERMGKIETGEKVSSLYEDEVVHKDGRIVPMELVSRVVCDAKGKSTGVQVISRDITERKVASEELNLRTQEMEALFNIANVLVQPGAFEEKAKQVLEEVVRVAGADWATFRQRDEERQGLQLVAAARSGETRMLRYGPGS
;
A
#
# COMPACT_ATOMS: atom_id res chain seq x y z
N MET A 1 17.79 7.06 -26.78
CA MET A 1 16.63 6.40 -27.43
C MET A 1 15.44 7.32 -27.33
N GLU A 2 14.54 7.30 -28.30
CA GLU A 2 13.38 8.20 -28.31
C GLU A 2 12.24 7.77 -27.37
N GLY A 3 12.22 6.54 -26.84
CA GLY A 3 11.20 6.10 -25.87
C GLY A 3 9.83 5.75 -26.47
N ASN A 4 9.67 5.79 -27.79
CA ASN A 4 8.41 5.47 -28.44
C ASN A 4 8.16 3.94 -28.46
N PHE A 5 6.91 3.53 -28.29
CA PHE A 5 6.53 2.13 -28.47
C PHE A 5 6.73 1.70 -29.92
N ILE A 6 7.61 0.73 -30.16
CA ILE A 6 7.82 0.15 -31.49
C ILE A 6 6.83 -0.98 -31.75
N GLN A 7 6.57 -1.79 -30.72
CA GLN A 7 5.65 -2.91 -30.77
C GLN A 7 5.09 -3.15 -29.37
N VAL A 8 3.83 -3.54 -29.30
CA VAL A 8 3.13 -3.94 -28.07
C VAL A 8 2.33 -5.21 -28.36
N ASN A 9 2.15 -6.07 -27.35
CA ASN A 9 1.25 -7.21 -27.46
C ASN A 9 -0.18 -6.80 -27.05
N GLN A 10 -1.14 -7.71 -27.24
CA GLN A 10 -2.53 -7.47 -26.87
C GLN A 10 -2.69 -7.22 -25.37
N GLU A 11 -1.88 -7.88 -24.54
CA GLU A 11 -2.05 -7.80 -23.08
C GLU A 11 -1.59 -6.47 -22.50
N MET A 12 -0.58 -5.84 -23.10
CA MET A 12 -0.22 -4.45 -22.77
C MET A 12 -1.36 -3.49 -23.15
N GLY A 13 -2.01 -3.73 -24.29
CA GLY A 13 -3.20 -2.98 -24.70
C GLY A 13 -4.34 -3.14 -23.70
N ALA A 14 -4.65 -4.38 -23.31
CA ALA A 14 -5.67 -4.68 -22.29
C ALA A 14 -5.35 -4.01 -20.94
N MET A 15 -4.10 -4.07 -20.50
CA MET A 15 -3.62 -3.47 -19.24
C MET A 15 -3.76 -1.94 -19.23
N LEU A 16 -3.52 -1.26 -20.35
CA LEU A 16 -3.70 0.19 -20.50
C LEU A 16 -5.13 0.59 -20.92
N GLY A 17 -5.95 -0.39 -21.29
CA GLY A 17 -7.28 -0.21 -21.87
C GLY A 17 -7.28 0.38 -23.27
N ARG A 18 -6.16 0.33 -23.99
CA ARG A 18 -5.95 0.93 -25.31
C ARG A 18 -5.66 -0.14 -26.35
N SER A 19 -5.96 0.16 -27.61
CA SER A 19 -5.57 -0.68 -28.75
C SER A 19 -4.06 -0.61 -29.00
N GLN A 20 -3.50 -1.58 -29.72
CA GLN A 20 -2.07 -1.56 -30.06
C GLN A 20 -1.74 -0.36 -30.95
N GLU A 21 -2.65 -0.02 -31.86
CA GLU A 21 -2.56 1.10 -32.80
C GLU A 21 -2.51 2.45 -32.09
N GLU A 22 -3.19 2.58 -30.94
CA GLU A 22 -3.14 3.77 -30.10
C GLU A 22 -1.84 3.90 -29.30
N LEU A 23 -1.08 2.81 -29.13
CA LEU A 23 0.14 2.78 -28.34
C LEU A 23 1.39 2.93 -29.21
N VAL A 24 1.45 2.22 -30.34
CA VAL A 24 2.62 2.24 -31.23
C VAL A 24 2.88 3.67 -31.75
N GLY A 25 4.14 4.10 -31.66
CA GLY A 25 4.59 5.43 -32.08
C GLY A 25 4.43 6.52 -31.01
N ARG A 26 3.68 6.27 -29.92
CA ARG A 26 3.58 7.19 -28.79
C ARG A 26 4.67 6.98 -27.77
N HIS A 27 4.99 8.03 -27.03
CA HIS A 27 6.02 7.98 -26.01
C HIS A 27 5.47 7.27 -24.77
N TRP A 28 6.22 6.33 -24.21
CA TRP A 28 5.78 5.52 -23.06
C TRP A 28 5.35 6.37 -21.84
N SER A 29 6.00 7.53 -21.63
CA SER A 29 5.71 8.42 -20.50
C SER A 29 4.33 9.05 -20.55
N GLU A 30 3.65 9.06 -21.71
CA GLU A 30 2.26 9.51 -21.84
C GLU A 30 1.28 8.60 -21.08
N PHE A 31 1.74 7.42 -20.67
CA PHE A 31 0.94 6.38 -20.02
C PHE A 31 1.51 6.00 -18.65
N ALA A 32 2.44 6.78 -18.11
CA ALA A 32 3.13 6.51 -16.86
C ALA A 32 2.84 7.62 -15.84
N THR A 33 3.01 7.32 -14.56
CA THR A 33 2.95 8.34 -13.50
C THR A 33 4.21 9.21 -13.55
N GLN A 34 4.17 10.41 -12.97
CA GLN A 34 5.36 11.27 -12.90
C GLN A 34 6.51 10.58 -12.15
N SER A 35 6.20 9.81 -11.10
CA SER A 35 7.18 9.01 -10.35
C SER A 35 7.80 7.90 -11.21
N ALA A 36 7.00 7.25 -12.05
CA ALA A 36 7.49 6.24 -13.00
C ALA A 36 8.47 6.83 -14.01
N VAL A 37 8.16 8.02 -14.54
CA VAL A 37 9.04 8.75 -15.46
C VAL A 37 10.40 9.02 -14.83
N ILE A 38 10.41 9.57 -13.61
CA ILE A 38 11.64 9.86 -12.87
C ILE A 38 12.44 8.58 -12.59
N ALA A 39 11.77 7.53 -12.11
CA ALA A 39 12.42 6.25 -11.78
C ALA A 39 13.05 5.60 -13.02
N TRP A 40 12.41 5.69 -14.18
CA TRP A 40 12.96 5.20 -15.44
C TRP A 40 14.18 6.01 -15.90
N GLU A 41 14.13 7.34 -15.81
CA GLU A 41 15.25 8.21 -16.18
C GLU A 41 16.48 7.91 -15.32
N GLU A 42 16.31 7.79 -14.01
CA GLU A 42 17.38 7.40 -13.09
C GLU A 42 17.95 6.01 -13.45
N ARG A 43 17.08 5.05 -13.72
CA ARG A 43 17.46 3.70 -14.11
C ARG A 43 18.24 3.67 -15.43
N MET A 44 17.80 4.42 -16.43
CA MET A 44 18.49 4.52 -17.72
C MET A 44 19.85 5.21 -17.57
N GLY A 45 19.94 6.26 -16.75
CA GLY A 45 21.22 6.90 -16.43
C GLY A 45 22.22 5.92 -15.83
N LYS A 46 21.79 5.05 -14.90
CA LYS A 46 22.63 3.98 -14.34
C LYS A 46 23.07 2.95 -15.36
N ILE A 47 22.18 2.56 -16.28
CA ILE A 47 22.52 1.63 -17.36
C ILE A 47 23.58 2.24 -18.30
N GLU A 48 23.45 3.53 -18.62
CA GLU A 48 24.39 4.25 -19.50
C GLU A 48 25.78 4.42 -18.88
N THR A 49 25.87 4.57 -17.55
CA THR A 49 27.15 4.62 -16.83
C THR A 49 27.78 3.24 -16.60
N GLY A 50 27.11 2.16 -17.03
CA GLY A 50 27.58 0.78 -16.87
C GLY A 50 27.34 0.19 -15.49
N GLU A 51 26.52 0.84 -14.66
CA GLU A 51 26.11 0.30 -13.37
C GLU A 51 25.16 -0.90 -13.57
N LYS A 52 25.31 -1.93 -12.73
CA LYS A 52 24.40 -3.07 -12.74
C LYS A 52 23.09 -2.69 -12.08
N VAL A 53 22.03 -2.57 -12.87
CA VAL A 53 20.66 -2.39 -12.38
C VAL A 53 19.90 -3.71 -12.48
N SER A 54 19.10 -4.04 -11.46
CA SER A 54 18.23 -5.24 -11.48
C SER A 54 17.31 -5.17 -12.69
N SER A 55 17.27 -6.22 -13.52
CA SER A 55 16.36 -6.28 -14.68
C SER A 55 14.89 -6.32 -14.26
N LEU A 56 14.59 -6.82 -13.06
CA LEU A 56 13.26 -6.89 -12.44
C LEU A 56 13.02 -5.69 -11.51
N TYR A 57 11.89 -5.02 -11.66
CA TYR A 57 11.48 -3.86 -10.86
C TYR A 57 9.96 -3.69 -10.93
N GLU A 58 9.39 -2.92 -10.01
CA GLU A 58 7.99 -2.52 -10.05
C GLU A 58 7.87 -1.06 -10.52
N ASP A 59 6.78 -0.75 -11.20
CA ASP A 59 6.41 0.60 -11.60
C ASP A 59 4.88 0.70 -11.76
N GLU A 60 4.40 1.87 -12.20
CA GLU A 60 2.99 2.18 -12.32
C GLU A 60 2.66 2.82 -13.66
N VAL A 61 1.57 2.35 -14.27
CA VAL A 61 1.00 2.92 -15.49
C VAL A 61 -0.39 3.47 -15.27
N VAL A 62 -0.78 4.41 -16.13
CA VAL A 62 -2.09 5.06 -16.12
C VAL A 62 -2.95 4.44 -17.21
N HIS A 63 -3.94 3.66 -16.77
CA HIS A 63 -4.97 3.12 -17.64
C HIS A 63 -5.85 4.25 -18.21
N LYS A 64 -6.53 4.01 -19.34
CA LYS A 64 -7.30 5.06 -20.04
C LYS A 64 -8.42 5.73 -19.22
N ASP A 65 -8.92 5.08 -18.18
CA ASP A 65 -9.94 5.61 -17.27
C ASP A 65 -9.36 6.42 -16.10
N GLY A 66 -8.03 6.55 -16.03
CA GLY A 66 -7.30 7.30 -15.01
C GLY A 66 -6.86 6.48 -13.80
N ARG A 67 -7.24 5.20 -13.67
CA ARG A 67 -6.75 4.37 -12.57
C ARG A 67 -5.27 4.01 -12.74
N ILE A 68 -4.58 3.86 -11.62
CA ILE A 68 -3.20 3.39 -11.58
C ILE A 68 -3.20 1.86 -11.62
N VAL A 69 -2.38 1.30 -12.50
CA VAL A 69 -2.15 -0.14 -12.60
C VAL A 69 -0.71 -0.42 -12.16
N PRO A 70 -0.49 -1.05 -11.00
CA PRO A 70 0.83 -1.47 -10.58
C PRO A 70 1.29 -2.62 -11.45
N MET A 71 2.55 -2.58 -11.88
CA MET A 71 3.13 -3.59 -12.73
C MET A 71 4.55 -3.98 -12.31
N GLU A 72 4.86 -5.24 -12.53
CA GLU A 72 6.20 -5.80 -12.42
C GLU A 72 6.81 -5.87 -13.82
N LEU A 73 7.99 -5.30 -14.01
CA LEU A 73 8.66 -5.19 -15.29
C LEU A 73 9.96 -5.95 -15.30
N VAL A 74 10.24 -6.59 -16.44
CA VAL A 74 11.57 -7.08 -16.80
C VAL A 74 12.04 -6.37 -18.05
N SER A 75 13.14 -5.63 -17.97
CA SER A 75 13.68 -4.86 -19.10
C SER A 75 15.07 -5.35 -19.53
N ARG A 76 15.32 -5.40 -20.85
CA ARG A 76 16.65 -5.63 -21.41
C ARG A 76 16.92 -4.70 -22.58
N VAL A 77 18.12 -4.13 -22.62
CA VAL A 77 18.62 -3.36 -23.75
C VAL A 77 18.85 -4.29 -24.96
N VAL A 78 18.30 -3.91 -26.11
CA VAL A 78 18.51 -4.58 -27.39
C VAL A 78 19.61 -3.82 -28.13
N CYS A 79 20.59 -4.56 -28.65
CA CYS A 79 21.71 -4.01 -29.42
C CYS A 79 21.74 -4.59 -30.84
N ASP A 80 22.26 -3.82 -31.79
CA ASP A 80 22.56 -4.30 -33.13
C ASP A 80 23.83 -5.19 -33.16
N ALA A 81 24.16 -5.71 -34.35
CA ALA A 81 25.35 -6.54 -34.56
C ALA A 81 26.68 -5.82 -34.29
N LYS A 82 26.68 -4.49 -34.17
CA LYS A 82 27.85 -3.65 -33.85
C LYS A 82 27.89 -3.28 -32.37
N GLY A 83 26.97 -3.78 -31.55
CA GLY A 83 26.87 -3.48 -30.12
C GLY A 83 26.22 -2.13 -29.82
N LYS A 84 25.67 -1.44 -30.82
CA LYS A 84 24.95 -0.17 -30.60
C LYS A 84 23.55 -0.47 -30.09
N SER A 85 23.18 0.19 -29.00
CA SER A 85 21.86 0.12 -28.40
C SER A 85 20.77 0.63 -29.36
N THR A 86 19.77 -0.20 -29.68
CA THR A 86 18.69 0.09 -30.64
C THR A 86 17.32 0.21 -29.99
N GLY A 87 17.13 -0.34 -28.79
CA GLY A 87 15.84 -0.29 -28.09
C GLY A 87 15.91 -0.90 -26.69
N VAL A 88 14.79 -0.87 -25.99
CA VAL A 88 14.58 -1.65 -24.77
C VAL A 88 13.41 -2.58 -24.98
N GLN A 89 13.61 -3.87 -24.73
CA GLN A 89 12.53 -4.84 -24.65
C GLN A 89 12.05 -4.89 -23.19
N VAL A 90 10.75 -4.75 -22.99
CA VAL A 90 10.11 -4.76 -21.68
C VAL A 90 9.01 -5.83 -21.67
N ILE A 91 9.00 -6.66 -20.65
CA ILE A 91 7.87 -7.53 -20.32
C ILE A 91 7.23 -6.95 -19.06
N SER A 92 5.96 -6.59 -19.13
CA SER A 92 5.17 -6.11 -17.99
C SER A 92 4.18 -7.18 -17.54
N ARG A 93 3.97 -7.27 -16.23
CA ARG A 93 2.95 -8.10 -15.59
C ARG A 93 2.13 -7.22 -14.67
N ASP A 94 0.81 -7.25 -14.85
CA ASP A 94 -0.12 -6.63 -13.90
C ASP A 94 -0.01 -7.36 -12.55
N ILE A 95 0.21 -6.62 -11.47
CA ILE A 95 0.32 -7.16 -10.11
C ILE A 95 -0.79 -6.66 -9.19
N THR A 96 -1.88 -6.13 -9.77
CA THR A 96 -3.05 -5.62 -9.02
C THR A 96 -3.62 -6.70 -8.10
N GLU A 97 -3.93 -7.88 -8.64
CA GLU A 97 -4.48 -8.99 -7.85
C GLU A 97 -3.51 -9.44 -6.74
N ARG A 98 -2.20 -9.44 -7.04
CA ARG A 98 -1.16 -9.77 -6.05
C ARG A 98 -1.12 -8.76 -4.90
N LYS A 99 -1.19 -7.46 -5.21
CA LYS A 99 -1.17 -6.40 -4.19
C LYS A 99 -2.45 -6.45 -3.34
N VAL A 100 -3.62 -6.58 -3.95
CA VAL A 100 -4.90 -6.72 -3.23
C VAL A 100 -4.88 -7.94 -2.30
N ALA A 101 -4.47 -9.11 -2.79
CA ALA A 101 -4.39 -10.31 -1.96
C ALA A 101 -3.39 -10.16 -0.80
N SER A 102 -2.26 -9.49 -1.02
CA SER A 102 -1.28 -9.21 0.03
C SER A 102 -1.82 -8.25 1.09
N GLU A 103 -2.58 -7.23 0.69
CA GLU A 103 -3.21 -6.28 1.60
C GLU A 103 -4.30 -6.95 2.44
N GLU A 104 -5.15 -7.77 1.82
CA GLU A 104 -6.17 -8.56 2.52
C GLU A 104 -5.54 -9.51 3.54
N LEU A 105 -4.49 -10.24 3.15
CA LEU A 105 -3.77 -11.14 4.06
C LEU A 105 -3.18 -10.38 5.25
N ASN A 106 -2.59 -9.21 4.99
CA ASN A 106 -2.01 -8.36 6.03
C ASN A 106 -3.09 -7.87 7.00
N LEU A 107 -4.25 -7.43 6.48
CA LEU A 107 -5.40 -7.04 7.30
C LEU A 107 -5.88 -8.20 8.18
N ARG A 108 -6.06 -9.40 7.62
CA ARG A 108 -6.46 -10.59 8.38
C ARG A 108 -5.45 -10.96 9.46
N THR A 109 -4.16 -10.80 9.18
CA THR A 109 -3.10 -11.05 10.16
C THR A 109 -3.21 -10.07 11.32
N GLN A 110 -3.39 -8.77 11.03
CA GLN A 110 -3.59 -7.74 12.06
C GLN A 110 -4.85 -7.98 12.91
N GLU A 111 -5.96 -8.39 12.28
CA GLU A 111 -7.18 -8.77 12.99
C GLU A 111 -6.94 -9.95 13.94
N MET A 112 -6.25 -10.99 13.47
CA MET A 112 -5.95 -12.19 14.26
C MET A 112 -5.03 -11.88 15.45
N GLU A 113 -3.98 -11.09 15.22
CA GLU A 113 -3.05 -10.65 16.28
C GLU A 113 -3.78 -9.86 17.37
N ALA A 114 -4.68 -8.95 16.98
CA ALA A 114 -5.47 -8.19 17.95
C ALA A 114 -6.42 -9.07 18.75
N LEU A 115 -7.09 -10.03 18.11
CA LEU A 115 -7.94 -10.99 18.82
C LEU A 115 -7.13 -11.81 19.83
N PHE A 116 -5.93 -12.25 19.45
CA PHE A 116 -5.04 -12.98 20.35
C PHE A 116 -4.58 -12.12 21.53
N ASN A 117 -4.19 -10.87 21.28
CA ASN A 117 -3.79 -9.93 22.33
C ASN A 117 -4.93 -9.64 23.31
N ILE A 118 -6.14 -9.37 22.80
CA ILE A 118 -7.33 -9.18 23.62
C ILE A 118 -7.61 -10.44 24.46
N ALA A 119 -7.57 -11.62 23.86
CA ALA A 119 -7.78 -12.87 24.58
C ALA A 119 -6.76 -13.05 25.72
N ASN A 120 -5.48 -12.75 25.48
CA ASN A 120 -4.43 -12.80 26.50
C ASN A 120 -4.68 -11.85 27.66
N VAL A 121 -5.09 -10.61 27.38
CA VAL A 121 -5.43 -9.62 28.43
C VAL A 121 -6.57 -10.14 29.31
N LEU A 122 -7.59 -10.75 28.70
CA LEU A 122 -8.77 -11.23 29.43
C LEU A 122 -8.47 -12.39 30.39
N VAL A 123 -7.59 -13.31 30.00
CA VAL A 123 -7.24 -14.49 30.83
C VAL A 123 -6.22 -14.19 31.92
N GLN A 124 -5.51 -13.06 31.85
CA GLN A 124 -4.54 -12.70 32.87
C GLN A 124 -5.21 -12.18 34.16
N PRO A 125 -4.61 -12.47 35.34
CA PRO A 125 -5.01 -11.85 36.59
C PRO A 125 -4.79 -10.33 36.53
N GLY A 126 -5.75 -9.55 37.02
CA GLY A 126 -5.63 -8.10 37.02
C GLY A 126 -6.96 -7.42 37.32
N ALA A 127 -6.88 -6.13 37.68
CA ALA A 127 -8.06 -5.29 37.87
C ALA A 127 -8.84 -5.16 36.55
N PHE A 128 -10.17 -5.14 36.65
CA PHE A 128 -11.05 -5.04 35.49
C PHE A 128 -10.78 -3.78 34.65
N GLU A 129 -10.58 -2.63 35.31
CA GLU A 129 -10.32 -1.34 34.67
C GLU A 129 -9.06 -1.36 33.80
N GLU A 130 -7.99 -1.98 34.30
CA GLU A 130 -6.71 -2.10 33.59
C GLU A 130 -6.85 -3.00 32.35
N LYS A 131 -7.54 -4.13 32.50
CA LYS A 131 -7.86 -5.02 31.37
C LYS A 131 -8.75 -4.35 30.35
N ALA A 132 -9.79 -3.63 30.79
CA ALA A 132 -10.69 -2.89 29.91
C ALA A 132 -9.93 -1.82 29.12
N LYS A 133 -9.00 -1.11 29.75
CA LYS A 133 -8.14 -0.13 29.08
C LYS A 133 -7.27 -0.76 28.00
N GLN A 134 -6.57 -1.85 28.31
CA GLN A 134 -5.71 -2.55 27.34
C GLN A 134 -6.51 -3.10 26.15
N VAL A 135 -7.71 -3.64 26.40
CA VAL A 135 -8.61 -4.07 25.31
C VAL A 135 -9.04 -2.88 24.45
N LEU A 136 -9.39 -1.73 25.03
CA LEU A 136 -9.78 -0.55 24.27
C LEU A 136 -8.63 0.01 23.43
N GLU A 137 -7.39 -0.02 23.93
CA GLU A 137 -6.20 0.40 23.18
C GLU A 137 -6.05 -0.45 21.90
N GLU A 138 -6.28 -1.75 22.02
CA GLU A 138 -6.16 -2.68 20.90
C GLU A 138 -7.30 -2.56 19.89
N VAL A 139 -8.51 -2.29 20.37
CA VAL A 139 -9.67 -1.97 19.51
C VAL A 139 -9.45 -0.66 18.75
N VAL A 140 -8.97 0.40 19.42
CA VAL A 140 -8.66 1.69 18.81
C VAL A 140 -7.65 1.52 17.68
N ARG A 141 -6.59 0.73 17.92
CA ARG A 141 -5.54 0.48 16.94
C ARG A 141 -6.07 -0.23 15.69
N VAL A 142 -6.81 -1.33 15.85
CA VAL A 142 -7.25 -2.17 14.71
C VAL A 142 -8.45 -1.59 13.97
N ALA A 143 -9.39 -0.96 14.69
CA ALA A 143 -10.53 -0.31 14.06
C ALA A 143 -10.17 1.03 13.38
N GLY A 144 -8.96 1.55 13.62
CA GLY A 144 -8.55 2.87 13.15
C GLY A 144 -9.40 3.99 13.75
N ALA A 145 -9.94 3.80 14.95
CA ALA A 145 -10.82 4.76 15.60
C ALA A 145 -10.02 5.87 16.29
N ASP A 146 -10.55 7.09 16.33
CA ASP A 146 -9.89 8.19 17.06
C ASP A 146 -9.86 7.93 18.57
N TRP A 147 -10.91 7.33 19.14
CA TRP A 147 -11.04 7.00 20.55
C TRP A 147 -12.09 5.93 20.80
N ALA A 148 -12.00 5.26 21.95
CA ALA A 148 -13.00 4.31 22.43
C ALA A 148 -13.18 4.42 23.94
N THR A 149 -14.39 4.15 24.45
CA THR A 149 -14.69 4.13 25.89
C THR A 149 -15.45 2.87 26.27
N PHE A 150 -15.13 2.33 27.44
CA PHE A 150 -15.90 1.27 28.09
C PHE A 150 -16.74 1.90 29.21
N ARG A 151 -18.06 1.67 29.18
CA ARG A 151 -18.99 2.16 30.21
C ARG A 151 -19.78 1.00 30.80
N GLN A 152 -19.91 0.98 32.12
CA GLN A 152 -20.70 0.00 32.85
C GLN A 152 -21.94 0.69 33.42
N ARG A 153 -23.08 -0.01 33.42
CA ARG A 153 -24.31 0.49 34.02
C ARG A 153 -24.22 0.40 35.53
N ASP A 154 -24.54 1.50 36.19
CA ASP A 154 -24.72 1.59 37.64
C ASP A 154 -26.21 1.39 37.96
N GLU A 155 -26.55 0.27 38.61
CA GLU A 155 -27.92 -0.09 38.96
C GLU A 155 -28.50 0.81 40.07
N GLU A 156 -27.66 1.40 40.93
CA GLU A 156 -28.10 2.31 42.00
C GLU A 156 -28.36 3.73 41.48
N ARG A 157 -27.57 4.18 40.49
CA ARG A 157 -27.65 5.56 39.97
C ARG A 157 -28.42 5.72 38.65
N GLN A 158 -28.97 4.64 38.09
CA GLN A 158 -29.61 4.61 36.77
C GLN A 158 -28.76 5.27 35.64
N GLY A 159 -27.43 5.20 35.75
CA GLY A 159 -26.49 5.89 34.86
C GLY A 159 -25.42 4.98 34.24
N LEU A 160 -24.67 5.50 33.27
CA LEU A 160 -23.49 4.84 32.70
C LEU A 160 -22.23 5.43 33.34
N GLN A 161 -21.48 4.62 34.10
CA GLN A 161 -20.19 4.98 34.65
C GLN A 161 -19.08 4.66 33.64
N LEU A 162 -18.15 5.59 33.43
CA LEU A 162 -16.94 5.36 32.63
C LEU A 162 -15.98 4.44 33.40
N VAL A 163 -15.57 3.35 32.75
CA VAL A 163 -14.63 2.36 33.30
C VAL A 163 -13.24 2.57 32.70
N ALA A 164 -13.15 2.78 31.39
CA ALA A 164 -11.89 2.97 30.69
C ALA A 164 -12.09 3.79 29.41
N ALA A 165 -11.01 4.42 28.94
CA ALA A 165 -10.97 5.15 27.69
C ALA A 165 -9.59 4.98 27.03
N ALA A 166 -9.56 4.90 25.70
CA ALA A 166 -8.36 4.87 24.88
C ALA A 166 -8.50 5.85 23.70
N ARG A 167 -7.38 6.35 23.18
CA ARG A 167 -7.32 7.31 22.07
C ARG A 167 -6.17 6.97 21.13
N SER A 168 -6.39 7.16 19.83
CA SER A 168 -5.34 7.13 18.81
C SER A 168 -4.31 8.23 19.10
N GLY A 169 -3.07 7.83 19.33
CA GLY A 169 -1.91 8.72 19.21
C GLY A 169 -1.47 9.59 20.39
N GLU A 170 -1.96 9.46 21.64
CA GLU A 170 -1.42 10.30 22.74
C GLU A 170 -1.16 9.58 24.07
N THR A 171 0.14 9.41 24.35
CA THR A 171 0.75 9.77 25.65
C THR A 171 0.49 11.25 25.89
N ARG A 172 -0.71 11.60 26.35
CA ARG A 172 -0.95 12.91 26.96
C ARG A 172 -1.80 12.71 28.21
N MET A 173 -1.09 12.81 29.33
CA MET A 173 -1.59 12.78 30.69
C MET A 173 -2.77 13.76 30.82
N LEU A 174 -4.00 13.24 30.82
CA LEU A 174 -5.17 14.05 31.13
C LEU A 174 -5.12 14.39 32.62
N ARG A 175 -4.78 15.65 32.94
CA ARG A 175 -5.17 16.25 34.21
C ARG A 175 -6.70 16.33 34.21
N TYR A 176 -7.32 15.50 35.06
CA TYR A 176 -8.71 15.68 35.45
C TYR A 176 -8.87 17.00 36.20
N GLY A 177 -9.78 17.85 35.72
CA GLY A 177 -10.44 18.87 36.52
C GLY A 177 -11.94 18.60 36.52
N PRO A 178 -12.64 18.69 37.66
CA PRO A 178 -14.09 18.50 37.69
C PRO A 178 -14.80 19.77 37.22
N GLY A 179 -15.75 19.62 36.31
CA GLY A 179 -16.70 20.63 35.86
C GLY A 179 -17.44 20.10 34.64
N SER A 180 -18.78 19.99 34.60
CA SER A 180 -19.86 20.52 35.43
C SER A 180 -21.03 19.54 35.43
#